data_AF-B2VQS5-F1
#
_entry.id   AF-B2VQS5-F1
#
_cell.length_a   1.000
_cell.length_b   1.000
_cell.length_c   1.000
_cell.angle_alpha   90.00
_cell.angle_beta   90.00
_cell.angle_gamma   90.00
#
_symmetry.space_group_name_H-M   'P 1'
#
loop_
_entity.id
_entity.type
_entity.pdbx_description
1 polymer ?
#
loop_
_entity_poly.entity_id
_entity_poly.type
_entity_poly.pdbx_seq_one_letter_code
_entity_poly.pdbx_strand_id
1 'polypeptide(L)'
;MSSPPLTVRNLTQTVISIARIERFEDPNTLQSKARGYVFSSKNTTTLAPTSPELSGHAQSFIHQDMNITLQPFESYTLRFSDSAEAGATTKLSSPTLRLIIQTGQERHRVDTHPSYTQKSTQTFTPLSGNSLPPTYKALFHPSKPIPHLAIHSNHISRYTSWMSALPDDLPLSAMSIPGTHNSHTHYRALPSVRCQVHDVKTQLENGIRFLDIRVQPVHATDPQKKDLYLVHGAFPISLTGPKYLEPMLKICYDFLAANPSETVLISLKREGVGSATDEYLARILQDHYIAPKQSHWYTDPKIPYLGTVRGKLVLVRRYNTANPPSSPSPSNPQTTGLDATAWPHNASHALFPPHFPTPTFCLQDFCEVLIPESIPTKLQHCNDHLVRAAAAIHPIPGVSTDVVNPVPPGPLYLNFLSGSNFWKKACWPGAIAKIVNKGMEEWLCGGHHLERPARETREPGEVEESREMSGGVKRAGSGDGSTGVVVMDCVGEGGDWELVRLVVGMNMGVLLKMKACVG
;
A
#
# COMPACT_ATOMS: atom_id res chain seq x y z
N MET A 1 -17.72 27.82 -19.27
CA MET A 1 -17.20 26.44 -19.24
C MET A 1 -17.57 25.94 -17.86
N SER A 2 -18.37 24.88 -17.77
CA SER A 2 -18.74 24.30 -16.48
C SER A 2 -17.48 23.93 -15.71
N SER A 3 -17.46 24.16 -14.40
CA SER A 3 -16.35 23.71 -13.56
C SER A 3 -16.13 22.20 -13.75
N PRO A 4 -14.88 21.73 -13.86
CA PRO A 4 -14.60 20.31 -14.08
C PRO A 4 -15.15 19.49 -12.91
N PRO A 5 -15.67 18.28 -13.17
CA PRO A 5 -16.22 17.42 -12.12
C PRO A 5 -15.14 17.00 -11.10
N LEU A 6 -15.56 16.66 -9.89
CA LEU A 6 -14.68 16.13 -8.85
C LEU A 6 -15.32 14.88 -8.22
N THR A 7 -14.60 13.77 -8.20
CA THR A 7 -15.08 12.56 -7.50
C THR A 7 -14.60 12.57 -6.06
N VAL A 8 -15.52 12.58 -5.11
CA VAL A 8 -15.22 12.45 -3.67
C VAL A 8 -15.41 10.99 -3.27
N ARG A 9 -14.44 10.44 -2.55
CA ARG A 9 -14.46 9.04 -2.10
C ARG A 9 -14.29 8.96 -0.59
N ASN A 10 -15.07 8.10 0.05
CA ASN A 10 -14.94 7.80 1.48
C ASN A 10 -14.00 6.59 1.68
N LEU A 11 -12.77 6.84 2.11
CA LEU A 11 -11.80 5.83 2.57
C LEU A 11 -11.63 5.88 4.10
N THR A 12 -12.74 6.03 4.83
CA THR A 12 -12.79 6.00 6.29
C THR A 12 -13.71 4.88 6.79
N GLN A 13 -13.58 4.52 8.06
CA GLN A 13 -14.50 3.59 8.73
C GLN A 13 -15.84 4.25 9.12
N THR A 14 -15.99 5.55 8.91
CA THR A 14 -17.17 6.30 9.34
C THR A 14 -18.00 6.71 8.13
N VAL A 15 -19.30 6.82 8.34
CA VAL A 15 -20.19 7.41 7.34
C VAL A 15 -19.87 8.90 7.26
N ILE A 16 -19.66 9.41 6.04
CA ILE A 16 -19.45 10.84 5.80
C ILE A 16 -20.61 11.41 5.01
N SER A 17 -20.98 12.66 5.27
CA SER A 17 -21.97 13.39 4.48
C SER A 17 -21.36 14.65 3.89
N ILE A 18 -21.45 14.81 2.58
CA ILE A 18 -21.10 16.06 1.90
C ILE A 18 -22.32 16.99 2.07
N ALA A 19 -22.23 17.88 3.06
CA ALA A 19 -23.35 18.73 3.50
C ALA A 19 -23.49 20.00 2.65
N ARG A 20 -22.37 20.53 2.14
CA ARG A 20 -22.37 21.77 1.36
C ARG A 20 -21.11 21.89 0.53
N ILE A 21 -21.24 22.53 -0.61
CA ILE A 21 -20.12 22.91 -1.48
C ILE A 21 -20.18 24.41 -1.74
N GLU A 22 -19.05 25.07 -1.59
CA GLU A 22 -18.88 26.49 -1.88
C GLU A 22 -17.83 26.65 -2.98
N ARG A 23 -18.01 27.69 -3.80
CA ARG A 23 -17.06 28.08 -4.85
C ARG A 23 -16.59 29.50 -4.62
N PHE A 24 -15.28 29.70 -4.72
CA PHE A 24 -14.65 31.01 -4.59
C PHE A 24 -13.40 31.12 -5.46
N GLU A 25 -12.96 32.35 -5.71
CA GLU A 25 -11.72 32.61 -6.45
C GLU A 25 -10.51 32.28 -5.58
N ASP A 26 -9.57 31.50 -6.12
CA ASP A 26 -8.26 31.35 -5.47
C ASP A 26 -7.44 32.63 -5.71
N PRO A 27 -7.10 33.42 -4.68
CA PRO A 27 -6.18 34.56 -4.85
C PRO A 27 -4.78 34.14 -5.35
N ASN A 28 -4.43 32.85 -5.29
CA ASN A 28 -3.12 32.30 -5.70
C ASN A 28 -3.11 31.58 -7.05
N THR A 29 -4.14 31.72 -7.89
CA THR A 29 -4.27 31.03 -9.21
C THR A 29 -3.11 31.25 -10.19
N LEU A 30 -2.18 32.17 -9.91
CA LEU A 30 -0.99 32.45 -10.71
C LEU A 30 0.29 31.71 -10.28
N GLN A 31 0.31 31.01 -9.14
CA GLN A 31 1.55 30.39 -8.62
C GLN A 31 1.78 28.93 -9.04
N SER A 32 0.79 28.22 -9.58
CA SER A 32 0.92 26.80 -9.97
C SER A 32 0.97 26.53 -11.48
N LYS A 33 1.03 27.57 -12.32
CA LYS A 33 1.28 27.39 -13.76
C LYS A 33 2.76 27.10 -13.99
N ALA A 34 3.09 25.93 -14.54
CA ALA A 34 4.44 25.60 -14.97
C ALA A 34 4.93 26.62 -16.01
N ARG A 35 5.76 27.58 -15.60
CA ARG A 35 6.59 28.36 -16.52
C ARG A 35 7.86 27.55 -16.79
N GLY A 36 8.26 27.55 -18.07
CA GLY A 36 9.26 26.65 -18.63
C GLY A 36 10.66 26.70 -17.99
N TYR A 37 11.40 25.63 -18.28
CA TYR A 37 12.83 25.38 -18.09
C TYR A 37 13.66 26.51 -17.44
N VAL A 38 14.06 26.29 -16.18
CA VAL A 38 15.30 26.83 -15.61
C VAL A 38 15.93 25.77 -14.71
N PHE A 39 17.20 25.45 -14.97
CA PHE A 39 18.01 24.58 -14.12
C PHE A 39 18.35 25.30 -12.81
N SER A 40 17.84 24.83 -11.67
CA SER A 40 18.50 25.03 -10.36
C SER A 40 17.96 24.08 -9.28
N SER A 41 18.85 23.82 -8.32
CA SER A 41 18.86 22.91 -7.17
C SER A 41 17.56 22.64 -6.40
N LYS A 42 17.42 21.39 -5.95
CA LYS A 42 16.30 20.79 -5.20
C LYS A 42 16.13 21.40 -3.80
N ASN A 43 14.97 22.02 -3.57
CA ASN A 43 14.24 22.01 -2.32
C ASN A 43 12.75 21.88 -2.68
N THR A 44 12.17 20.71 -2.42
CA THR A 44 10.76 20.42 -2.69
C THR A 44 9.92 20.95 -1.54
N THR A 45 9.64 22.25 -1.53
CA THR A 45 8.58 22.84 -0.70
C THR A 45 7.23 22.62 -1.38
N THR A 46 6.28 22.07 -0.63
CA THR A 46 4.87 21.93 -0.98
C THR A 46 4.28 23.31 -1.31
N LEU A 47 3.94 23.55 -2.57
CA LEU A 47 3.32 24.81 -3.04
C LEU A 47 1.78 24.80 -2.93
N ALA A 48 1.20 23.95 -2.08
CA ALA A 48 -0.21 24.05 -1.72
C ALA A 48 -0.31 24.94 -0.46
N PRO A 49 -1.05 26.06 -0.49
CA PRO A 49 -1.20 26.90 0.69
C PRO A 49 -1.87 26.10 1.81
N THR A 50 -1.34 26.23 3.02
CA THR A 50 -1.97 25.68 4.22
C THR A 50 -3.31 26.38 4.47
N SER A 51 -4.32 25.60 4.90
CA SER A 51 -5.72 26.01 5.11
C SER A 51 -6.00 27.36 5.85
N PRO A 52 -5.10 27.92 6.70
CA PRO A 52 -5.34 29.24 7.31
C PRO A 52 -5.17 30.46 6.37
N GLU A 53 -4.38 30.35 5.29
CA GLU A 53 -4.10 31.50 4.40
C GLU A 53 -5.25 31.78 3.42
N LEU A 54 -6.14 30.80 3.21
CA LEU A 54 -7.31 30.89 2.33
C LEU A 54 -8.51 31.63 2.96
N SER A 55 -8.49 31.91 4.28
CA SER A 55 -9.67 32.42 5.00
C SER A 55 -9.83 33.94 5.07
N GLY A 56 -8.84 34.73 4.64
CA GLY A 56 -8.87 36.18 4.87
C GLY A 56 -9.83 36.98 3.97
N HIS A 57 -9.99 36.59 2.69
CA HIS A 57 -10.51 37.51 1.67
C HIS A 57 -11.45 36.91 0.61
N ALA A 58 -11.82 35.63 0.69
CA ALA A 58 -12.66 35.00 -0.32
C ALA A 58 -14.16 35.13 0.03
N GLN A 59 -14.87 36.05 -0.62
CA GLN A 59 -16.35 36.04 -0.63
C GLN A 59 -16.82 34.81 -1.43
N SER A 60 -17.64 33.94 -0.83
CA SER A 60 -18.23 32.81 -1.56
C SER A 60 -19.27 33.34 -2.55
N PHE A 61 -19.09 33.12 -3.84
CA PHE A 61 -20.01 33.65 -4.86
C PHE A 61 -21.18 32.69 -5.13
N ILE A 62 -21.02 31.39 -4.86
CA ILE A 62 -22.04 30.36 -5.07
C ILE A 62 -21.90 29.29 -3.98
N HIS A 63 -23.00 28.96 -3.30
CA HIS A 63 -23.09 27.80 -2.41
C HIS A 63 -24.19 26.85 -2.88
N GLN A 64 -23.95 25.56 -2.72
CA GLN A 64 -24.92 24.50 -2.98
C GLN A 64 -24.98 23.60 -1.75
N ASP A 65 -26.10 23.63 -1.05
CA ASP A 65 -26.36 22.68 0.02
C ASP A 65 -26.63 21.31 -0.62
N MET A 66 -26.00 20.29 -0.05
CA MET A 66 -26.09 18.91 -0.52
C MET A 66 -26.38 18.00 0.67
N ASN A 67 -26.95 16.84 0.42
CA ASN A 67 -27.09 15.82 1.46
C ASN A 67 -26.70 14.46 0.89
N ILE A 68 -25.44 14.38 0.42
CA ILE A 68 -24.90 13.15 -0.15
C ILE A 68 -24.17 12.40 0.95
N THR A 69 -24.77 11.30 1.39
CA THR A 69 -24.16 10.38 2.34
C THR A 69 -23.35 9.31 1.61
N LEU A 70 -22.10 9.11 2.05
CA LEU A 70 -21.20 8.08 1.54
C LEU A 70 -20.84 7.12 2.68
N GLN A 71 -21.20 5.85 2.51
CA GLN A 71 -20.69 4.75 3.32
C GLN A 71 -19.20 4.53 3.03
N PRO A 72 -18.47 3.79 3.89
CA PRO A 72 -17.11 3.37 3.59
C PRO A 72 -16.97 2.74 2.20
N PHE A 73 -15.87 3.05 1.52
CA PHE A 73 -15.57 2.72 0.12
C PHE A 73 -16.46 3.36 -0.96
N GLU A 74 -17.55 4.03 -0.61
CA GLU A 74 -18.41 4.66 -1.61
C GLU A 74 -17.80 5.93 -2.18
N SER A 75 -18.25 6.31 -3.38
CA SER A 75 -17.84 7.55 -4.02
C SER A 75 -18.99 8.25 -4.72
N TYR A 76 -18.85 9.55 -4.91
CA TYR A 76 -19.80 10.37 -5.66
C TYR A 76 -19.07 11.40 -6.51
N THR A 77 -19.50 11.54 -7.77
CA THR A 77 -18.95 12.52 -8.69
C THR A 77 -19.79 13.79 -8.66
N LEU A 78 -19.21 14.84 -8.09
CA LEU A 78 -19.74 16.19 -8.08
C LEU A 78 -19.69 16.75 -9.51
N ARG A 79 -20.86 17.05 -10.07
CA ARG A 79 -21.01 17.74 -11.36
C ARG A 79 -21.61 19.11 -11.11
N PHE A 80 -21.01 20.12 -11.72
CA PHE A 80 -21.36 21.51 -11.49
C PHE A 80 -22.18 22.01 -12.67
N SER A 81 -23.49 22.21 -12.48
CA SER A 81 -24.32 22.90 -13.48
C SER A 81 -24.07 24.40 -13.39
N ASP A 82 -23.89 25.05 -14.55
CA ASP A 82 -23.97 26.50 -14.65
C ASP A 82 -25.47 26.85 -14.58
N SER A 83 -26.01 27.15 -13.40
CA SER A 83 -27.37 27.70 -13.31
C SER A 83 -27.38 29.09 -13.95
N ALA A 84 -28.29 29.29 -14.91
CA ALA A 84 -28.36 30.46 -15.79
C ALA A 84 -28.77 31.80 -15.12
N GLU A 85 -28.64 31.94 -13.79
CA GLU A 85 -29.11 33.11 -13.03
C GLU A 85 -27.98 33.90 -12.33
N ALA A 86 -26.72 33.70 -12.70
CA ALA A 86 -25.65 34.62 -12.30
C ALA A 86 -25.48 35.66 -13.41
N GLY A 87 -25.99 36.87 -13.16
CA GLY A 87 -25.77 38.05 -13.97
C GLY A 87 -24.28 38.25 -14.29
N ALA A 88 -24.02 38.86 -15.44
CA ALA A 88 -22.71 38.99 -16.06
C ALA A 88 -21.62 39.57 -15.14
N THR A 89 -20.85 38.69 -14.49
CA THR A 89 -19.50 38.98 -14.00
C THR A 89 -18.64 37.72 -14.10
N THR A 90 -17.58 37.82 -14.91
CA THR A 90 -16.39 36.93 -14.97
C THR A 90 -16.63 35.41 -14.82
N LYS A 91 -16.83 34.72 -15.95
CA LYS A 91 -16.71 33.25 -16.06
C LYS A 91 -15.31 32.80 -15.61
N LEU A 92 -15.19 32.35 -14.36
CA LEU A 92 -13.97 31.76 -13.82
C LEU A 92 -13.57 30.49 -14.58
N SER A 93 -12.29 30.39 -14.95
CA SER A 93 -11.73 29.25 -15.68
C SER A 93 -11.53 28.00 -14.83
N SER A 94 -11.58 28.12 -13.50
CA SER A 94 -11.80 27.02 -12.54
C SER A 94 -11.80 27.56 -11.11
N PRO A 95 -12.91 27.47 -10.35
CA PRO A 95 -12.95 27.97 -8.97
C PRO A 95 -12.34 26.95 -7.98
N THR A 96 -11.85 27.46 -6.85
CA THR A 96 -11.56 26.61 -5.68
C THR A 96 -12.88 26.13 -5.09
N LEU A 97 -12.92 24.85 -4.74
CA LEU A 97 -14.03 24.20 -4.07
C LEU A 97 -13.75 24.11 -2.58
N ARG A 98 -14.74 24.45 -1.77
CA ARG A 98 -14.77 24.15 -0.34
C ARG A 98 -15.88 23.18 -0.05
N LEU A 99 -15.52 22.03 0.50
CA LEU A 99 -16.46 20.99 0.89
C LEU A 99 -16.65 21.05 2.40
N ILE A 100 -17.91 21.10 2.82
CA ILE A 100 -18.31 20.92 4.20
C ILE A 100 -18.69 19.45 4.38
N ILE A 101 -17.87 18.73 5.14
CA ILE A 101 -18.04 17.31 5.43
C ILE A 101 -18.57 17.17 6.86
N GLN A 102 -19.68 16.45 7.00
CA GLN A 102 -20.24 16.08 8.29
C GLN A 102 -19.91 14.62 8.61
N THR A 103 -19.40 14.37 9.81
CA THR A 103 -19.09 13.03 10.33
C THR A 103 -19.70 12.89 11.72
N GLY A 104 -20.83 12.19 11.82
CA GLY A 104 -21.62 12.17 13.05
C GLY A 104 -22.11 13.58 13.41
N GLN A 105 -21.71 14.07 14.59
CA GLN A 105 -22.05 15.41 15.08
C GLN A 105 -21.02 16.49 14.68
N GLU A 106 -19.87 16.11 14.16
CA GLU A 106 -18.81 17.05 13.80
C GLU A 106 -18.98 17.56 12.37
N ARG A 107 -18.60 18.83 12.17
CA ARG A 107 -18.52 19.45 10.84
C ARG A 107 -17.10 19.91 10.58
N HIS A 108 -16.63 19.59 9.38
CA HIS A 108 -15.28 19.84 8.94
C HIS A 108 -15.29 20.51 7.57
N ARG A 109 -14.23 21.27 7.30
CA ARG A 109 -13.98 21.96 6.04
C ARG A 109 -12.75 21.39 5.38
N VAL A 110 -12.82 21.18 4.07
CA VAL A 110 -11.65 20.90 3.24
C VAL A 110 -11.76 21.68 1.94
N ASP A 111 -10.65 22.30 1.53
CA ASP A 111 -10.58 23.11 0.32
C ASP A 111 -9.79 22.34 -0.74
N THR A 112 -10.18 22.40 -2.01
CA THR A 112 -9.47 21.73 -3.10
C THR A 112 -9.75 22.43 -4.41
N HIS A 113 -8.83 22.32 -5.37
CA HIS A 113 -9.00 22.92 -6.67
C HIS A 113 -8.91 21.83 -7.75
N PRO A 114 -10.02 21.50 -8.42
CA PRO A 114 -10.08 20.42 -9.40
C PRO A 114 -9.03 20.48 -10.53
N SER A 115 -8.57 21.66 -10.92
CA SER A 115 -7.56 21.83 -11.98
C SER A 115 -6.11 21.76 -11.50
N TYR A 116 -5.86 21.44 -10.23
CA TYR A 116 -4.49 21.18 -9.78
C TYR A 116 -3.88 20.03 -10.57
N THR A 117 -2.62 20.18 -10.96
CA THR A 117 -1.89 19.20 -11.78
C THR A 117 -1.00 18.28 -10.94
N GLN A 118 -0.89 18.57 -9.65
CA GLN A 118 -0.10 17.82 -8.68
C GLN A 118 -1.02 17.24 -7.62
N LYS A 119 -0.65 16.07 -7.09
CA LYS A 119 -1.33 15.53 -5.91
C LYS A 119 -1.04 16.39 -4.69
N SER A 120 -1.98 16.42 -3.74
CA SER A 120 -1.80 17.13 -2.48
C SER A 120 -2.61 16.46 -1.37
N THR A 121 -2.08 16.49 -0.16
CA THR A 121 -2.77 15.99 1.03
C THR A 121 -3.08 17.16 1.94
N GLN A 122 -4.33 17.26 2.36
CA GLN A 122 -4.80 18.33 3.24
C GLN A 122 -5.50 17.76 4.46
N THR A 123 -5.21 18.32 5.63
CA THR A 123 -5.90 17.99 6.86
C THR A 123 -7.19 18.79 6.95
N PHE A 124 -8.25 18.18 7.47
CA PHE A 124 -9.54 18.85 7.67
C PHE A 124 -9.43 20.00 8.68
N THR A 125 -10.24 21.04 8.49
CA THR A 125 -10.37 22.15 9.44
C THR A 125 -11.71 22.01 10.18
N PRO A 126 -11.72 21.80 11.51
CA PRO A 126 -12.96 21.67 12.26
C PRO A 126 -13.73 22.98 12.27
N LEU A 127 -15.06 22.90 12.15
CA LEU A 127 -15.97 24.05 12.16
C LEU A 127 -16.76 24.18 13.48
N SER A 128 -16.80 23.11 14.28
CA SER A 128 -17.34 23.12 15.63
C SER A 128 -16.24 23.45 16.65
N GLY A 129 -16.54 24.27 17.67
CA GLY A 129 -15.59 24.80 18.64
C GLY A 129 -14.91 23.79 19.60
N ASN A 130 -15.15 22.48 19.44
CA ASN A 130 -14.44 21.45 20.21
C ASN A 130 -13.14 21.08 19.50
N SER A 131 -12.05 21.47 20.13
CA SER A 131 -10.66 21.49 19.66
C SER A 131 -9.93 20.14 19.78
N LEU A 132 -10.55 19.05 19.30
CA LEU A 132 -9.80 17.83 19.02
C LEU A 132 -9.07 17.97 17.69
N PRO A 133 -7.83 17.44 17.57
CA PRO A 133 -7.09 17.50 16.32
C PRO A 133 -7.88 16.78 15.21
N PRO A 134 -7.91 17.35 13.99
CA PRO A 134 -8.68 16.78 12.89
C PRO A 134 -8.28 15.34 12.57
N THR A 135 -9.26 14.44 12.65
CA THR A 135 -9.11 13.01 12.47
C THR A 135 -9.15 12.57 11.00
N TYR A 136 -9.26 13.51 10.05
CA TYR A 136 -9.40 13.22 8.63
C TYR A 136 -8.42 14.03 7.77
N LYS A 137 -7.99 13.41 6.69
CA LYS A 137 -7.23 14.00 5.60
C LYS A 137 -7.94 13.77 4.28
N ALA A 138 -7.78 14.68 3.35
CA ALA A 138 -8.11 14.47 1.96
C ALA A 138 -6.84 14.38 1.12
N LEU A 139 -6.71 13.30 0.38
CA LEU A 139 -5.74 13.15 -0.69
C LEU A 139 -6.40 13.53 -2.01
N PHE A 140 -5.98 14.65 -2.57
CA PHE A 140 -6.35 15.07 -3.92
C PHE A 140 -5.41 14.39 -4.92
N HIS A 141 -5.99 13.70 -5.89
CA HIS A 141 -5.28 13.11 -7.02
C HIS A 141 -5.77 13.72 -8.35
N PRO A 142 -4.88 14.31 -9.18
CA PRO A 142 -5.23 14.95 -10.45
C PRO A 142 -5.45 13.92 -11.58
N SER A 143 -6.19 12.85 -11.30
CA SER A 143 -6.49 11.81 -12.28
C SER A 143 -7.33 12.35 -13.43
N LYS A 144 -7.24 11.68 -14.57
CA LYS A 144 -8.04 11.96 -15.76
C LYS A 144 -8.97 10.78 -16.05
N PRO A 145 -10.17 11.02 -16.61
CA PRO A 145 -10.71 12.33 -17.00
C PRO A 145 -11.22 13.17 -15.82
N ILE A 146 -11.43 12.57 -14.63
CA ILE A 146 -12.01 13.23 -13.46
C ILE A 146 -11.01 13.14 -12.29
N PRO A 147 -10.64 14.26 -11.65
CA PRO A 147 -9.81 14.24 -10.44
C PRO A 147 -10.56 13.61 -9.26
N HIS A 148 -9.82 13.06 -8.31
CA HIS A 148 -10.36 12.42 -7.12
C HIS A 148 -9.95 13.16 -5.85
N LEU A 149 -10.86 13.24 -4.89
CA LEU A 149 -10.60 13.65 -3.51
C LEU A 149 -10.95 12.47 -2.60
N ALA A 150 -9.94 11.71 -2.19
CA ALA A 150 -10.10 10.58 -1.30
C ALA A 150 -9.98 11.04 0.16
N ILE A 151 -11.06 10.91 0.92
CA ILE A 151 -11.09 11.26 2.35
C ILE A 151 -10.69 10.02 3.13
N HIS A 152 -9.61 10.09 3.90
CA HIS A 152 -9.14 8.99 4.72
C HIS A 152 -8.84 9.49 6.13
N SER A 153 -8.96 8.59 7.10
CA SER A 153 -8.84 8.90 8.52
C SER A 153 -7.40 8.81 9.04
N ASN A 154 -7.08 9.62 10.04
CA ASN A 154 -5.86 9.62 10.85
C ASN A 154 -5.92 8.62 12.03
N HIS A 155 -6.87 7.68 12.07
CA HIS A 155 -7.00 6.74 13.19
C HIS A 155 -5.73 5.89 13.39
N ILE A 156 -4.91 5.75 12.35
CA ILE A 156 -3.53 5.30 12.47
C ILE A 156 -2.70 6.46 13.05
N SER A 157 -2.68 6.56 14.38
CA SER A 157 -1.96 7.62 15.09
C SER A 157 -0.44 7.53 14.88
N ARG A 158 0.07 6.31 14.67
CA ARG A 158 1.49 6.01 14.46
C ARG A 158 1.68 4.82 13.49
N TYR A 159 2.35 5.06 12.37
CA TYR A 159 2.72 3.99 11.42
C TYR A 159 3.76 3.01 11.98
N THR A 160 4.43 3.33 13.08
CA THR A 160 5.32 2.39 13.78
C THR A 160 4.54 1.29 14.52
N SER A 161 3.25 1.50 14.81
CA SER A 161 2.43 0.60 15.62
C SER A 161 1.00 0.44 15.07
N TRP A 162 0.83 0.44 13.74
CA TRP A 162 -0.50 0.47 13.14
C TRP A 162 -1.28 -0.83 13.34
N MET A 163 -0.61 -1.97 13.52
CA MET A 163 -1.27 -3.25 13.80
C MET A 163 -1.87 -3.31 15.21
N SER A 164 -1.54 -2.38 16.11
CA SER A 164 -2.15 -2.28 17.45
C SER A 164 -3.67 -2.04 17.43
N ALA A 165 -4.18 -1.43 16.36
CA ALA A 165 -5.61 -1.18 16.18
C ALA A 165 -6.39 -2.39 15.61
N LEU A 166 -5.68 -3.46 15.24
CA LEU A 166 -6.27 -4.68 14.71
C LEU A 166 -6.41 -5.73 15.81
N PRO A 167 -7.46 -6.56 15.78
CA PRO A 167 -7.68 -7.58 16.81
C PRO A 167 -6.82 -8.83 16.56
N ASP A 168 -6.65 -9.63 17.62
CA ASP A 168 -5.72 -10.76 17.65
C ASP A 168 -6.17 -11.97 16.85
N ASP A 169 -7.48 -12.13 16.64
CA ASP A 169 -8.16 -13.17 15.87
C ASP A 169 -8.21 -12.88 14.36
N LEU A 170 -7.65 -11.76 13.91
CA LEU A 170 -7.54 -11.44 12.49
C LEU A 170 -6.40 -12.27 11.85
N PRO A 171 -6.67 -13.10 10.83
CA PRO A 171 -5.62 -13.81 10.12
C PRO A 171 -4.77 -12.84 9.30
N LEU A 172 -3.45 -13.08 9.21
CA LEU A 172 -2.57 -12.23 8.41
C LEU A 172 -2.98 -12.17 6.93
N SER A 173 -3.63 -13.22 6.40
CA SER A 173 -4.13 -13.21 5.02
C SER A 173 -5.25 -12.22 4.76
N ALA A 174 -6.02 -11.82 5.79
CA ALA A 174 -7.09 -10.82 5.66
C ALA A 174 -6.56 -9.37 5.65
N MET A 175 -5.33 -9.15 6.11
CA MET A 175 -4.78 -7.82 6.31
C MET A 175 -4.29 -7.18 5.01
N SER A 176 -4.39 -5.87 4.95
CA SER A 176 -3.73 -5.03 3.94
C SER A 176 -2.35 -4.64 4.45
N ILE A 177 -1.30 -5.20 3.86
CA ILE A 177 0.08 -5.10 4.37
C ILE A 177 0.98 -4.44 3.33
N PRO A 178 1.61 -3.30 3.62
CA PRO A 178 2.61 -2.75 2.72
C PRO A 178 3.94 -3.50 2.87
N GLY A 179 4.57 -3.78 1.74
CA GLY A 179 5.83 -4.51 1.63
C GLY A 179 6.83 -3.81 0.72
N THR A 180 8.09 -4.24 0.78
CA THR A 180 9.15 -3.77 -0.12
C THR A 180 9.87 -4.93 -0.78
N HIS A 181 10.12 -4.79 -2.09
CA HIS A 181 10.87 -5.78 -2.87
C HIS A 181 12.38 -5.53 -2.69
N ASN A 182 13.16 -6.60 -2.52
CA ASN A 182 14.60 -6.51 -2.26
C ASN A 182 14.90 -5.43 -1.18
N SER A 183 14.25 -5.52 -0.03
CA SER A 183 14.10 -4.43 0.94
C SER A 183 15.42 -3.82 1.41
N HIS A 184 16.50 -4.61 1.38
CA HIS A 184 17.84 -4.19 1.79
C HIS A 184 18.60 -3.36 0.73
N THR A 185 18.10 -3.24 -0.50
CA THR A 185 18.82 -2.63 -1.64
C THR A 185 18.69 -1.10 -1.71
N HIS A 186 19.07 -0.41 -0.62
CA HIS A 186 19.00 1.06 -0.53
C HIS A 186 20.36 1.77 -0.60
N TYR A 187 21.46 1.01 -0.47
CA TYR A 187 22.81 1.55 -0.49
C TYR A 187 23.16 2.18 -1.83
N ARG A 188 24.24 2.97 -1.85
CA ARG A 188 24.83 3.47 -3.09
C ARG A 188 25.29 2.29 -3.95
N ALA A 189 24.57 2.04 -5.03
CA ALA A 189 24.77 0.95 -5.99
C ALA A 189 24.43 1.43 -7.42
N LEU A 190 24.59 0.56 -8.41
CA LEU A 190 24.10 0.83 -9.76
C LEU A 190 22.57 1.02 -9.73
N PRO A 191 22.00 2.01 -10.44
CA PRO A 191 20.56 2.28 -10.37
C PRO A 191 19.67 1.13 -10.88
N SER A 192 20.21 0.23 -11.70
CA SER A 192 19.53 -0.99 -12.15
C SER A 192 19.34 -2.04 -11.05
N VAL A 193 20.11 -1.94 -9.95
CA VAL A 193 20.16 -2.92 -8.84
C VAL A 193 19.49 -2.37 -7.59
N ARG A 194 19.37 -1.04 -7.48
CA ARG A 194 18.80 -0.37 -6.30
C ARG A 194 17.27 -0.37 -6.40
N CYS A 195 16.61 -1.18 -5.57
CA CYS A 195 15.15 -1.25 -5.51
C CYS A 195 14.56 -0.31 -4.45
N GLN A 196 15.35 0.12 -3.46
CA GLN A 196 14.85 0.96 -2.36
C GLN A 196 15.62 2.29 -2.23
N VAL A 197 14.94 3.31 -1.72
CA VAL A 197 15.55 4.63 -1.45
C VAL A 197 15.88 4.85 0.02
N HIS A 198 15.26 4.08 0.91
CA HIS A 198 15.37 4.18 2.38
C HIS A 198 15.86 2.87 2.99
N ASP A 199 16.52 2.96 4.14
CA ASP A 199 16.94 1.78 4.91
C ASP A 199 15.75 1.03 5.52
N VAL A 200 16.00 -0.21 5.98
CA VAL A 200 14.94 -1.08 6.53
C VAL A 200 14.31 -0.47 7.78
N LYS A 201 15.08 0.24 8.61
CA LYS A 201 14.54 0.90 9.81
C LYS A 201 13.48 1.94 9.41
N THR A 202 13.83 2.82 8.47
CA THR A 202 12.93 3.86 7.95
C THR A 202 11.70 3.24 7.27
N GLN A 203 11.88 2.15 6.53
CA GLN A 203 10.76 1.39 5.94
C GLN A 203 9.78 0.90 7.01
N LEU A 204 10.27 0.24 8.07
CA LEU A 204 9.46 -0.24 9.19
C LEU A 204 8.76 0.92 9.91
N GLU A 205 9.47 2.02 10.17
CA GLU A 205 8.92 3.20 10.84
C GLU A 205 7.77 3.87 10.06
N ASN A 206 7.76 3.72 8.73
CA ASN A 206 6.72 4.26 7.85
C ASN A 206 5.61 3.26 7.50
N GLY A 207 5.62 2.06 8.10
CA GLY A 207 4.49 1.13 8.06
C GLY A 207 4.74 -0.17 7.30
N ILE A 208 5.90 -0.34 6.63
CA ILE A 208 6.25 -1.60 5.95
C ILE A 208 6.27 -2.77 6.94
N ARG A 209 5.64 -3.89 6.60
CA ARG A 209 5.64 -5.13 7.43
C ARG A 209 5.87 -6.41 6.63
N PHE A 210 6.13 -6.31 5.33
CA PHE A 210 6.62 -7.42 4.51
C PHE A 210 7.96 -7.05 3.88
N LEU A 211 9.00 -7.84 4.11
CA LEU A 211 10.33 -7.60 3.58
C LEU A 211 10.77 -8.77 2.68
N ASP A 212 11.03 -8.51 1.39
CA ASP A 212 11.67 -9.48 0.49
C ASP A 212 13.19 -9.37 0.61
N ILE A 213 13.81 -10.40 1.19
CA ILE A 213 15.23 -10.44 1.54
C ILE A 213 15.90 -11.58 0.78
N ARG A 214 16.99 -11.24 0.11
CA ARG A 214 17.73 -12.15 -0.76
C ARG A 214 19.15 -12.29 -0.25
N VAL A 215 19.55 -13.54 -0.06
CA VAL A 215 20.79 -13.87 0.63
C VAL A 215 21.62 -14.87 -0.14
N GLN A 216 22.93 -14.79 0.07
CA GLN A 216 23.90 -15.75 -0.43
C GLN A 216 24.86 -16.14 0.71
N PRO A 217 25.09 -17.43 0.98
CA PRO A 217 26.17 -17.84 1.86
C PRO A 217 27.53 -17.32 1.40
N VAL A 218 28.32 -16.79 2.34
CA VAL A 218 29.70 -16.33 2.08
C VAL A 218 30.61 -17.52 1.79
N HIS A 219 30.43 -18.61 2.54
CA HIS A 219 31.17 -19.86 2.38
C HIS A 219 30.22 -20.95 1.90
N ALA A 220 30.59 -21.69 0.86
CA ALA A 220 29.74 -22.71 0.26
C ALA A 220 29.91 -24.12 0.86
N THR A 221 30.93 -24.34 1.69
CA THR A 221 31.33 -25.68 2.16
C THR A 221 31.56 -25.80 3.67
N ASP A 222 31.57 -24.69 4.41
CA ASP A 222 31.76 -24.69 5.87
C ASP A 222 30.50 -24.14 6.57
N PRO A 223 29.55 -25.01 7.00
CA PRO A 223 28.30 -24.58 7.61
C PRO A 223 28.47 -24.02 9.02
N GLN A 224 29.67 -24.06 9.61
CA GLN A 224 29.97 -23.34 10.86
C GLN A 224 30.10 -21.83 10.63
N LYS A 225 30.32 -21.41 9.37
CA LYS A 225 30.35 -20.00 8.99
C LYS A 225 28.93 -19.51 8.78
N LYS A 226 28.46 -18.67 9.71
CA LYS A 226 27.12 -18.09 9.68
C LYS A 226 26.90 -17.02 8.62
N ASP A 227 27.96 -16.41 8.10
CA ASP A 227 27.83 -15.19 7.32
C ASP A 227 27.02 -15.39 6.04
N LEU A 228 25.96 -14.59 5.90
CA LEU A 228 25.11 -14.50 4.73
C LEU A 228 25.20 -13.07 4.17
N TYR A 229 25.66 -12.94 2.93
CA TYR A 229 25.59 -11.68 2.19
C TYR A 229 24.16 -11.36 1.80
N LEU A 230 23.81 -10.08 1.86
CA LEU A 230 22.64 -9.51 1.22
C LEU A 230 22.98 -9.24 -0.25
N VAL A 231 22.14 -9.71 -1.18
CA VAL A 231 22.44 -9.71 -2.62
C VAL A 231 21.23 -9.26 -3.45
N HIS A 232 21.45 -8.96 -4.73
CA HIS A 232 20.39 -8.77 -5.72
C HIS A 232 20.90 -9.23 -7.08
N GLY A 233 20.51 -10.45 -7.47
CA GLY A 233 21.11 -11.16 -8.59
C GLY A 233 22.63 -11.27 -8.45
N ALA A 234 23.35 -11.16 -9.57
CA ALA A 234 24.81 -11.25 -9.59
C ALA A 234 25.54 -9.94 -9.21
N PHE A 235 24.80 -8.86 -8.89
CA PHE A 235 25.38 -7.53 -8.77
C PHE A 235 25.57 -7.11 -7.30
N PRO A 236 26.62 -6.29 -7.02
CA PRO A 236 26.82 -5.74 -5.70
C PRO A 236 25.70 -4.74 -5.36
N ILE A 237 25.04 -4.98 -4.23
CA ILE A 237 24.01 -4.07 -3.70
C ILE A 237 24.60 -2.81 -3.06
N SER A 238 25.93 -2.70 -2.97
CA SER A 238 26.63 -1.56 -2.38
C SER A 238 28.04 -1.42 -2.98
N LEU A 239 28.41 -0.20 -3.36
CA LEU A 239 29.76 0.16 -3.84
C LEU A 239 30.79 0.32 -2.70
N THR A 240 30.36 0.21 -1.43
CA THR A 240 31.24 0.34 -0.26
C THR A 240 31.49 -1.00 0.45
N GLY A 241 31.29 -2.10 -0.25
CA GLY A 241 31.53 -3.45 0.25
C GLY A 241 30.25 -4.21 0.64
N PRO A 242 30.38 -5.52 0.93
CA PRO A 242 29.25 -6.40 1.20
C PRO A 242 28.46 -5.99 2.44
N LYS A 243 27.19 -6.40 2.48
CA LYS A 243 26.27 -6.22 3.61
C LYS A 243 25.75 -7.57 4.03
N TYR A 244 25.36 -7.71 5.29
CA TYR A 244 25.10 -8.99 5.92
C TYR A 244 23.69 -9.07 6.49
N LEU A 245 23.13 -10.28 6.53
CA LEU A 245 21.79 -10.53 7.04
C LEU A 245 21.64 -10.18 8.53
N GLU A 246 22.64 -10.51 9.35
CA GLU A 246 22.53 -10.38 10.81
C GLU A 246 22.28 -8.94 11.30
N PRO A 247 23.02 -7.91 10.85
CA PRO A 247 22.69 -6.52 11.19
C PRO A 247 21.27 -6.11 10.78
N MET A 248 20.79 -6.60 9.63
CA MET A 248 19.45 -6.29 9.14
C MET A 248 18.36 -6.96 9.98
N LEU A 249 18.54 -8.22 10.38
CA LEU A 249 17.64 -8.90 11.30
C LEU A 249 17.65 -8.22 12.68
N LYS A 250 18.80 -7.71 13.14
CA LYS A 250 18.87 -6.93 14.37
C LYS A 250 17.94 -5.71 14.33
N ILE A 251 17.90 -4.97 13.22
CA ILE A 251 16.96 -3.85 13.03
C ILE A 251 15.52 -4.31 13.20
N CYS A 252 15.16 -5.47 12.64
CA CYS A 252 13.80 -6.01 12.75
C CYS A 252 13.46 -6.43 14.19
N TYR A 253 14.39 -7.07 14.91
CA TYR A 253 14.19 -7.42 16.32
C TYR A 253 14.06 -6.19 17.20
N ASP A 254 14.93 -5.18 17.01
CA ASP A 254 14.89 -3.93 17.77
C ASP A 254 13.55 -3.19 17.53
N PHE A 255 13.07 -3.20 16.28
CA PHE A 255 11.79 -2.60 15.91
C PHE A 255 10.61 -3.30 16.60
N LEU A 256 10.58 -4.65 16.60
CA LEU A 256 9.51 -5.43 17.23
C LEU A 256 9.55 -5.34 18.76
N ALA A 257 10.74 -5.23 19.36
CA ALA A 257 10.88 -4.97 20.79
C ALA A 257 10.31 -3.60 21.18
N ALA A 258 10.51 -2.58 20.34
CA ALA A 258 9.97 -1.24 20.55
C ALA A 258 8.46 -1.13 20.22
N ASN A 259 7.94 -2.02 19.37
CA ASN A 259 6.55 -2.03 18.91
C ASN A 259 5.97 -3.45 19.01
N PRO A 260 5.72 -3.98 20.22
CA PRO A 260 5.34 -5.38 20.44
C PRO A 260 3.97 -5.74 19.85
N SER A 261 3.15 -4.75 19.46
CA SER A 261 1.91 -4.99 18.72
C SER A 261 2.15 -5.46 17.30
N GLU A 262 3.33 -5.24 16.73
CA GLU A 262 3.58 -5.47 15.31
C GLU A 262 4.12 -6.89 15.06
N THR A 263 4.07 -7.31 13.81
CA THR A 263 4.77 -8.49 13.28
C THR A 263 5.38 -8.14 11.93
N VAL A 264 6.47 -8.81 11.52
CA VAL A 264 7.08 -8.58 10.21
C VAL A 264 7.21 -9.90 9.47
N LEU A 265 6.65 -9.98 8.26
CA LEU A 265 6.85 -11.09 7.35
C LEU A 265 8.21 -10.94 6.66
N ILE A 266 9.07 -11.94 6.79
CA ILE A 266 10.37 -11.98 6.12
C ILE A 266 10.32 -13.06 5.03
N SER A 267 10.26 -12.64 3.78
CA SER A 267 10.49 -13.49 2.60
C SER A 267 11.98 -13.72 2.44
N LEU A 268 12.45 -14.95 2.63
CA LEU A 268 13.86 -15.32 2.47
C LEU A 268 14.05 -16.19 1.23
N LYS A 269 14.90 -15.71 0.31
CA LYS A 269 15.26 -16.41 -0.92
C LYS A 269 16.78 -16.52 -1.04
N ARG A 270 17.29 -17.68 -1.47
CA ARG A 270 18.68 -17.78 -1.93
C ARG A 270 18.83 -17.10 -3.29
N GLU A 271 19.85 -16.29 -3.45
CA GLU A 271 20.21 -15.67 -4.73
C GLU A 271 21.73 -15.46 -4.80
N GLY A 272 22.22 -14.88 -5.90
CA GLY A 272 23.62 -14.57 -6.11
C GLY A 272 24.37 -15.60 -6.96
N VAL A 273 25.67 -15.40 -7.11
CA VAL A 273 26.56 -16.23 -7.96
C VAL A 273 27.24 -17.35 -7.17
N GLY A 274 26.95 -17.48 -5.88
CA GLY A 274 27.52 -18.51 -5.01
C GLY A 274 27.05 -19.91 -5.38
N SER A 275 27.91 -20.91 -5.13
CA SER A 275 27.65 -22.32 -5.43
C SER A 275 26.90 -23.09 -4.31
N ALA A 276 26.56 -22.42 -3.21
CA ALA A 276 25.83 -23.03 -2.11
C ALA A 276 24.41 -23.45 -2.54
N THR A 277 23.94 -24.61 -2.08
CA THR A 277 22.56 -25.08 -2.33
C THR A 277 21.56 -24.43 -1.38
N ASP A 278 20.27 -24.62 -1.66
CA ASP A 278 19.20 -24.17 -0.78
C ASP A 278 19.23 -24.90 0.57
N GLU A 279 19.51 -26.21 0.58
CA GLU A 279 19.59 -27.02 1.79
C GLU A 279 20.75 -26.56 2.69
N TYR A 280 21.85 -26.16 2.08
CA TYR A 280 22.98 -25.57 2.78
C TYR A 280 22.62 -24.21 3.41
N LEU A 281 21.93 -23.34 2.66
CA LEU A 281 21.38 -22.10 3.21
C LEU A 281 20.40 -22.37 4.36
N ALA A 282 19.50 -23.34 4.20
CA ALA A 282 18.51 -23.73 5.21
C ALA A 282 19.20 -24.13 6.52
N ARG A 283 20.27 -24.91 6.44
CA ARG A 283 21.08 -25.28 7.60
C ARG A 283 21.70 -24.06 8.28
N ILE A 284 22.31 -23.14 7.53
CA ILE A 284 22.89 -21.92 8.11
C ILE A 284 21.80 -21.09 8.82
N LEU A 285 20.66 -20.88 8.16
CA LEU A 285 19.54 -20.13 8.73
C LEU A 285 19.01 -20.79 10.01
N GLN A 286 18.83 -22.10 10.00
CA GLN A 286 18.36 -22.84 11.18
C GLN A 286 19.36 -22.72 12.34
N ASP A 287 20.61 -23.13 12.11
CA ASP A 287 21.61 -23.31 13.16
C ASP A 287 22.06 -21.97 13.78
N HIS A 288 22.15 -20.90 12.96
CA HIS A 288 22.76 -19.63 13.39
C HIS A 288 21.79 -18.46 13.54
N TYR A 289 20.61 -18.50 12.90
CA TYR A 289 19.70 -17.35 12.88
C TYR A 289 18.36 -17.60 13.55
N ILE A 290 17.77 -18.78 13.34
CA ILE A 290 16.39 -19.09 13.77
C ILE A 290 16.40 -19.84 15.10
N ALA A 291 17.09 -20.97 15.23
CA ALA A 291 17.10 -21.77 16.46
C ALA A 291 17.61 -20.98 17.68
N PRO A 292 18.71 -20.18 17.59
CA PRO A 292 19.17 -19.37 18.72
C PRO A 292 18.18 -18.26 19.15
N LYS A 293 17.18 -17.94 18.30
CA LYS A 293 16.17 -16.90 18.53
C LYS A 293 14.76 -17.42 18.31
N GLN A 294 14.51 -18.70 18.61
CA GLN A 294 13.27 -19.39 18.26
C GLN A 294 12.00 -18.63 18.70
N SER A 295 12.00 -18.02 19.88
CA SER A 295 10.86 -17.23 20.40
C SER A 295 10.52 -15.99 19.57
N HIS A 296 11.46 -15.48 18.76
CA HIS A 296 11.28 -14.32 17.89
C HIS A 296 10.81 -14.70 16.48
N TRP A 297 10.66 -15.98 16.18
CA TRP A 297 10.23 -16.47 14.88
C TRP A 297 8.95 -17.27 14.96
N TYR A 298 8.11 -17.10 13.95
CA TYR A 298 7.02 -18.02 13.62
C TYR A 298 7.44 -18.80 12.37
N THR A 299 7.59 -20.12 12.54
CA THR A 299 8.07 -21.05 11.52
C THR A 299 7.09 -22.19 11.24
N ASP A 300 5.86 -22.11 11.76
CA ASP A 300 4.78 -23.05 11.43
C ASP A 300 4.28 -22.83 9.99
N PRO A 301 3.84 -23.89 9.28
CA PRO A 301 3.45 -23.77 7.87
C PRO A 301 2.07 -23.15 7.63
N LYS A 302 1.28 -22.91 8.67
CA LYS A 302 -0.07 -22.34 8.55
C LYS A 302 -0.03 -20.83 8.63
N ILE A 303 -0.93 -20.18 7.90
CA ILE A 303 -1.17 -18.74 8.03
C ILE A 303 -1.59 -18.43 9.47
N PRO A 304 -0.84 -17.57 10.20
CA PRO A 304 -1.15 -17.27 11.59
C PRO A 304 -2.24 -16.20 11.72
N TYR A 305 -2.87 -16.20 12.90
CA TYR A 305 -3.60 -15.06 13.44
C TYR A 305 -2.64 -14.03 14.03
N LEU A 306 -2.98 -12.74 13.92
CA LEU A 306 -2.12 -11.64 14.33
C LEU A 306 -1.63 -11.78 15.77
N GLY A 307 -2.50 -12.12 16.72
CA GLY A 307 -2.15 -12.28 18.14
C GLY A 307 -1.06 -13.33 18.39
N THR A 308 -0.99 -14.37 17.56
CA THR A 308 0.02 -15.45 17.69
C THR A 308 1.44 -14.97 17.33
N VAL A 309 1.53 -13.94 16.48
CA VAL A 309 2.78 -13.50 15.85
C VAL A 309 3.20 -12.08 16.19
N ARG A 310 2.44 -11.38 17.03
CA ARG A 310 2.88 -10.11 17.62
C ARG A 310 4.24 -10.27 18.30
N GLY A 311 5.14 -9.32 18.05
CA GLY A 311 6.52 -9.33 18.51
C GLY A 311 7.43 -10.34 17.79
N LYS A 312 6.95 -11.03 16.75
CA LYS A 312 7.71 -12.07 16.02
C LYS A 312 7.88 -11.74 14.54
N LEU A 313 8.94 -12.33 13.97
CA LEU A 313 9.14 -12.44 12.53
C LEU A 313 8.41 -13.67 12.00
N VAL A 314 7.65 -13.53 10.91
CA VAL A 314 6.98 -14.64 10.24
C VAL A 314 7.81 -15.04 9.02
N LEU A 315 8.27 -16.29 8.97
CA LEU A 315 9.07 -16.77 7.86
C LEU A 315 8.21 -17.11 6.64
N VAL A 316 8.43 -16.41 5.53
CA VAL A 316 7.99 -16.83 4.18
C VAL A 316 9.21 -17.47 3.50
N ARG A 317 9.20 -18.80 3.37
CA ARG A 317 10.37 -19.58 2.93
C ARG A 317 10.38 -19.76 1.42
N ARG A 318 11.40 -19.22 0.74
CA ARG A 318 11.64 -19.39 -0.71
C ARG A 318 12.95 -20.14 -1.00
N TYR A 319 13.31 -21.08 -0.12
CA TYR A 319 14.46 -21.96 -0.28
C TYR A 319 14.06 -23.38 0.13
N ASN A 320 14.57 -24.39 -0.57
CA ASN A 320 14.39 -25.80 -0.20
C ASN A 320 15.11 -26.17 1.09
N THR A 321 14.54 -27.13 1.81
CA THR A 321 15.13 -27.75 2.99
C THR A 321 15.47 -29.20 2.66
N ALA A 322 16.53 -29.77 3.25
CA ALA A 322 16.79 -31.20 3.08
C ALA A 322 15.59 -32.04 3.54
N ASN A 323 15.35 -33.18 2.89
CA ASN A 323 14.30 -34.11 3.29
C ASN A 323 14.40 -34.40 4.79
N PRO A 324 13.29 -34.27 5.54
CA PRO A 324 13.35 -34.42 6.99
C PRO A 324 13.85 -35.81 7.37
N PRO A 325 14.64 -35.95 8.46
CA PRO A 325 14.68 -37.23 9.14
C PRO A 325 13.25 -37.61 9.51
N SER A 326 12.93 -38.90 9.45
CA SER A 326 11.59 -39.47 9.64
C SER A 326 10.91 -39.14 10.99
N SER A 327 11.53 -38.35 11.86
CA SER A 327 10.92 -37.77 13.07
C SER A 327 11.57 -36.41 13.41
N PRO A 328 10.80 -35.31 13.51
CA PRO A 328 11.30 -34.06 14.05
C PRO A 328 11.65 -34.25 15.54
N SER A 329 12.86 -33.88 15.93
CA SER A 329 13.27 -33.91 17.35
C SER A 329 12.73 -32.66 18.07
N PRO A 330 12.23 -32.77 19.32
CA PRO A 330 11.89 -31.61 20.14
C PRO A 330 13.04 -30.60 20.32
N SER A 331 14.29 -31.07 20.21
CA SER A 331 15.49 -30.24 20.32
C SER A 331 15.89 -29.51 19.04
N ASN A 332 15.30 -29.85 17.88
CA ASN A 332 15.52 -29.16 16.61
C ASN A 332 14.24 -29.22 15.77
N PRO A 333 13.21 -28.43 16.12
CA PRO A 333 11.96 -28.41 15.37
C PRO A 333 12.23 -27.91 13.96
N GLN A 334 11.68 -28.64 12.98
CA GLN A 334 11.90 -28.35 11.57
C GLN A 334 11.30 -26.98 11.21
N THR A 335 12.14 -26.09 10.69
CA THR A 335 11.68 -24.81 10.16
C THR A 335 11.02 -25.02 8.81
N THR A 336 9.69 -25.09 8.80
CA THR A 336 8.91 -25.18 7.56
C THR A 336 8.58 -23.80 7.01
N GLY A 337 8.20 -22.85 7.88
CA GLY A 337 7.69 -21.53 7.52
C GLY A 337 6.48 -21.60 6.59
N LEU A 338 5.98 -20.45 6.16
CA LEU A 338 5.03 -20.40 5.06
C LEU A 338 5.77 -20.80 3.78
N ASP A 339 5.54 -22.03 3.33
CA ASP A 339 6.29 -22.64 2.21
C ASP A 339 5.92 -22.01 0.88
N ALA A 340 6.85 -21.20 0.37
CA ALA A 340 6.73 -20.48 -0.89
C ALA A 340 7.76 -20.98 -1.92
N THR A 341 8.22 -22.24 -1.83
CA THR A 341 9.18 -22.84 -2.77
C THR A 341 8.60 -23.10 -4.16
N ALA A 342 7.29 -23.36 -4.26
CA ALA A 342 6.58 -23.54 -5.53
C ALA A 342 6.23 -22.20 -6.23
N TRP A 343 7.04 -21.16 -6.02
CA TRP A 343 6.81 -19.79 -6.54
C TRP A 343 6.84 -19.77 -8.07
N PRO A 344 5.74 -19.47 -8.76
CA PRO A 344 5.72 -19.46 -10.22
C PRO A 344 6.48 -18.25 -10.76
N HIS A 345 7.31 -18.48 -11.78
CA HIS A 345 8.11 -17.43 -12.41
C HIS A 345 7.23 -16.50 -13.25
N ASN A 346 7.48 -15.19 -13.15
CA ASN A 346 6.88 -14.14 -13.97
C ASN A 346 5.33 -14.19 -14.08
N ALA A 347 4.64 -14.60 -13.01
CA ALA A 347 3.19 -14.85 -13.05
C ALA A 347 2.36 -13.56 -12.95
N SER A 348 1.40 -13.37 -13.86
CA SER A 348 0.39 -12.31 -13.73
C SER A 348 -0.71 -12.65 -12.69
N HIS A 349 -0.91 -13.95 -12.45
CA HIS A 349 -1.76 -14.52 -11.40
C HIS A 349 -1.40 -15.99 -11.19
N ALA A 350 -1.29 -16.43 -9.93
CA ALA A 350 -1.21 -17.85 -9.59
C ALA A 350 -1.67 -18.14 -8.15
N LEU A 351 -2.24 -19.32 -7.91
CA LEU A 351 -2.46 -19.87 -6.58
C LEU A 351 -1.43 -20.97 -6.33
N PHE A 352 -0.72 -20.95 -5.20
CA PHE A 352 0.30 -21.95 -4.89
C PHE A 352 0.53 -22.19 -3.38
N PRO A 353 1.04 -23.37 -2.98
CA PRO A 353 1.28 -24.56 -3.82
C PRO A 353 -0.05 -25.13 -4.40
N PRO A 354 -0.02 -25.76 -5.59
CA PRO A 354 -1.24 -26.17 -6.31
C PRO A 354 -2.02 -27.33 -5.65
N HIS A 355 -1.49 -27.99 -4.62
CA HIS A 355 -2.14 -29.12 -3.93
C HIS A 355 -1.93 -29.09 -2.39
N PHE A 356 -2.98 -29.51 -1.65
CA PHE A 356 -3.19 -29.66 -0.20
C PHE A 356 -3.61 -28.43 0.64
N PRO A 357 -4.67 -28.58 1.45
CA PRO A 357 -6.08 -28.58 1.03
C PRO A 357 -6.56 -27.21 0.51
N THR A 358 -5.77 -26.15 0.71
CA THR A 358 -6.02 -24.78 0.23
C THR A 358 -4.67 -24.12 -0.09
N PRO A 359 -4.54 -23.39 -1.20
CA PRO A 359 -3.29 -22.70 -1.51
C PRO A 359 -2.93 -21.70 -0.41
N THR A 360 -1.64 -21.62 -0.05
CA THR A 360 -1.14 -20.68 0.96
C THR A 360 -1.00 -19.27 0.39
N PHE A 361 -0.78 -19.13 -0.92
CA PHE A 361 -0.52 -17.87 -1.59
C PHE A 361 -1.37 -17.68 -2.84
N CYS A 362 -1.78 -16.44 -3.08
CA CYS A 362 -2.27 -15.93 -4.35
C CYS A 362 -1.29 -14.87 -4.82
N LEU A 363 -0.69 -14.98 -6.00
CA LEU A 363 0.46 -14.16 -6.39
C LEU A 363 0.24 -13.45 -7.72
N GLN A 364 0.71 -12.20 -7.77
CA GLN A 364 1.17 -11.53 -8.98
C GLN A 364 2.64 -11.16 -8.77
N ASP A 365 3.49 -11.61 -9.70
CA ASP A 365 4.93 -11.33 -9.75
C ASP A 365 5.41 -11.26 -11.21
N PHE A 366 4.66 -10.53 -12.06
CA PHE A 366 5.06 -10.24 -13.44
C PHE A 366 6.25 -9.27 -13.42
N CYS A 367 7.47 -9.78 -13.26
CA CYS A 367 8.65 -8.98 -12.98
C CYS A 367 9.51 -8.67 -14.23
N GLU A 368 9.31 -9.39 -15.33
CA GLU A 368 10.06 -9.20 -16.58
C GLU A 368 9.46 -8.08 -17.45
N VAL A 369 9.63 -6.84 -17.01
CA VAL A 369 9.19 -5.65 -17.76
C VAL A 369 10.29 -5.29 -18.77
N LEU A 370 10.26 -5.97 -19.92
CA LEU A 370 11.35 -5.93 -20.89
C LEU A 370 11.48 -4.61 -21.65
N ILE A 371 10.38 -3.89 -21.86
CA ILE A 371 10.33 -2.61 -22.58
C ILE A 371 9.41 -1.62 -21.86
N PRO A 372 9.61 -0.29 -22.01
CA PRO A 372 8.80 0.72 -21.32
C PRO A 372 7.31 0.62 -21.63
N GLU A 373 6.97 0.19 -22.85
CA GLU A 373 5.60 0.01 -23.33
C GLU A 373 4.87 -1.14 -22.61
N SER A 374 5.59 -2.01 -21.88
CA SER A 374 5.00 -3.06 -21.04
C SER A 374 4.73 -2.61 -19.60
N ILE A 375 5.14 -1.40 -19.20
CA ILE A 375 4.86 -0.86 -17.86
C ILE A 375 3.34 -0.73 -17.61
N PRO A 376 2.52 -0.26 -18.56
CA PRO A 376 1.07 -0.25 -18.38
C PRO A 376 0.49 -1.66 -18.21
N THR A 377 1.02 -2.68 -18.90
CA THR A 377 0.64 -4.08 -18.70
C THR A 377 0.95 -4.55 -17.27
N LYS A 378 2.14 -4.19 -16.74
CA LYS A 378 2.49 -4.46 -15.34
C LYS A 378 1.48 -3.83 -14.39
N LEU A 379 1.17 -2.54 -14.58
CA LEU A 379 0.20 -1.81 -13.75
C LEU A 379 -1.18 -2.49 -13.81
N GLN A 380 -1.65 -2.87 -14.99
CA GLN A 380 -2.92 -3.56 -15.16
C GLN A 380 -2.97 -4.88 -14.38
N HIS A 381 -1.91 -5.70 -14.45
CA HIS A 381 -1.83 -6.92 -13.65
C HIS A 381 -1.85 -6.65 -12.14
N CYS A 382 -1.21 -5.56 -11.68
CA CYS A 382 -1.25 -5.15 -10.27
C CYS A 382 -2.68 -4.73 -9.85
N ASN A 383 -3.38 -3.96 -10.68
CA ASN A 383 -4.77 -3.55 -10.45
C ASN A 383 -5.72 -4.75 -10.44
N ASP A 384 -5.57 -5.69 -11.38
CA ASP A 384 -6.36 -6.92 -11.40
C ASP A 384 -6.14 -7.78 -10.15
N HIS A 385 -4.92 -7.76 -9.59
CA HIS A 385 -4.64 -8.44 -8.34
C HIS A 385 -5.29 -7.74 -7.14
N LEU A 386 -5.31 -6.40 -7.10
CA LEU A 386 -6.07 -5.66 -6.08
C LEU A 386 -7.56 -5.97 -6.14
N VAL A 387 -8.14 -6.06 -7.34
CA VAL A 387 -9.56 -6.42 -7.53
C VAL A 387 -9.83 -7.81 -6.94
N ARG A 388 -8.94 -8.79 -7.18
CA ARG A 388 -9.07 -10.14 -6.61
C ARG A 388 -8.96 -10.13 -5.08
N ALA A 389 -8.00 -9.40 -4.52
CA ALA A 389 -7.82 -9.29 -3.07
C ALA A 389 -9.02 -8.59 -2.39
N ALA A 390 -9.55 -7.54 -3.03
CA ALA A 390 -10.71 -6.80 -2.52
C ALA A 390 -11.98 -7.65 -2.48
N ALA A 391 -12.15 -8.52 -3.49
CA ALA A 391 -13.32 -9.38 -3.62
C ALA A 391 -13.29 -10.59 -2.67
N ALA A 392 -12.14 -10.91 -2.08
CA ALA A 392 -12.01 -12.03 -1.15
C ALA A 392 -12.83 -11.79 0.12
N ILE A 393 -13.42 -12.86 0.64
CA ILE A 393 -14.04 -12.92 1.98
C ILE A 393 -13.19 -13.87 2.81
N HIS A 394 -12.45 -13.32 3.77
CA HIS A 394 -11.53 -14.10 4.57
C HIS A 394 -12.27 -14.80 5.72
N PRO A 395 -11.96 -16.07 6.03
CA PRO A 395 -12.45 -16.75 7.21
C PRO A 395 -11.92 -16.11 8.50
N ILE A 396 -12.80 -15.45 9.24
CA ILE A 396 -12.53 -14.77 10.51
C ILE A 396 -13.48 -15.36 11.55
N PRO A 397 -12.97 -16.01 12.61
CA PRO A 397 -13.80 -16.62 13.65
C PRO A 397 -14.80 -15.62 14.25
N GLY A 398 -16.07 -16.00 14.35
CA GLY A 398 -17.14 -15.15 14.89
C GLY A 398 -17.64 -14.05 13.97
N VAL A 399 -17.07 -13.91 12.77
CA VAL A 399 -17.45 -12.88 11.79
C VAL A 399 -17.92 -13.52 10.48
N SER A 400 -17.09 -14.36 9.89
CA SER A 400 -17.41 -15.06 8.62
C SER A 400 -17.27 -16.58 8.73
N THR A 401 -16.82 -17.09 9.87
CA THR A 401 -16.79 -18.52 10.18
C THR A 401 -17.08 -18.77 11.67
N ASP A 402 -17.37 -20.02 12.04
CA ASP A 402 -17.73 -20.40 13.42
C ASP A 402 -16.57 -20.16 14.40
N VAL A 403 -16.88 -19.80 15.64
CA VAL A 403 -15.85 -19.55 16.67
C VAL A 403 -15.24 -20.86 17.18
N VAL A 404 -16.06 -21.91 17.28
CA VAL A 404 -15.65 -23.21 17.87
C VAL A 404 -14.89 -24.06 16.85
N ASN A 405 -15.35 -24.06 15.60
CA ASN A 405 -14.79 -24.82 14.49
C ASN A 405 -14.55 -23.89 13.27
N PRO A 406 -13.59 -22.95 13.37
CA PRO A 406 -13.35 -21.99 12.31
C PRO A 406 -12.81 -22.66 11.05
N VAL A 407 -13.29 -22.20 9.90
CA VAL A 407 -12.65 -22.47 8.61
C VAL A 407 -11.23 -21.87 8.66
N PRO A 408 -10.19 -22.62 8.27
CA PRO A 408 -8.82 -22.11 8.27
C PRO A 408 -8.64 -20.84 7.43
N PRO A 409 -7.67 -19.97 7.78
CA PRO A 409 -7.38 -18.78 6.98
C PRO A 409 -7.10 -19.10 5.51
N GLY A 410 -7.59 -18.23 4.63
CA GLY A 410 -7.34 -18.30 3.18
C GLY A 410 -5.92 -17.88 2.78
N PRO A 411 -5.63 -17.87 1.45
CA PRO A 411 -4.29 -17.54 0.94
C PRO A 411 -3.87 -16.11 1.25
N LEU A 412 -2.57 -15.90 1.43
CA LEU A 412 -1.96 -14.58 1.44
C LEU A 412 -1.87 -14.05 0.00
N TYR A 413 -2.56 -12.96 -0.29
CA TYR A 413 -2.49 -12.27 -1.58
C TYR A 413 -1.21 -11.45 -1.64
N LEU A 414 -0.30 -11.76 -2.56
CA LEU A 414 0.99 -11.11 -2.77
C LEU A 414 1.01 -10.41 -4.12
N ASN A 415 1.11 -9.09 -4.11
CA ASN A 415 1.13 -8.26 -5.30
C ASN A 415 2.48 -7.53 -5.40
N PHE A 416 3.38 -8.01 -6.26
CA PHE A 416 4.66 -7.34 -6.49
C PHE A 416 4.49 -6.26 -7.54
N LEU A 417 4.68 -5.00 -7.17
CA LEU A 417 4.59 -3.85 -8.10
C LEU A 417 5.91 -3.66 -8.84
N SER A 418 6.98 -4.23 -8.28
CA SER A 418 8.33 -4.26 -8.83
C SER A 418 8.39 -5.01 -10.16
N GLY A 419 9.36 -4.60 -10.98
CA GLY A 419 9.77 -5.27 -12.20
C GLY A 419 11.11 -4.68 -12.64
N SER A 420 11.79 -5.32 -13.58
CA SER A 420 13.00 -4.74 -14.13
C SER A 420 13.38 -5.31 -15.50
N ASN A 421 14.16 -4.53 -16.24
CA ASN A 421 15.07 -5.05 -17.25
C ASN A 421 16.42 -4.34 -17.11
N PHE A 422 17.46 -5.11 -16.83
CA PHE A 422 18.81 -4.59 -16.61
C PHE A 422 19.33 -3.78 -17.82
N TRP A 423 19.05 -4.23 -19.04
CA TRP A 423 19.59 -3.66 -20.27
C TRP A 423 18.82 -2.42 -20.77
N LYS A 424 17.63 -2.17 -20.23
CA LYS A 424 16.81 -1.00 -20.61
C LYS A 424 16.66 -0.05 -19.44
N LYS A 425 17.35 1.10 -19.50
CA LYS A 425 17.33 2.13 -18.44
C LYS A 425 15.92 2.59 -18.07
N ALA A 426 15.02 2.72 -19.03
CA ALA A 426 13.63 3.11 -18.81
C ALA A 426 12.78 2.00 -18.14
N CYS A 427 13.35 0.81 -17.95
CA CYS A 427 12.78 -0.32 -17.23
C CYS A 427 13.59 -0.68 -15.98
N TRP A 428 14.43 0.23 -15.48
CA TRP A 428 15.05 0.05 -14.17
C TRP A 428 14.02 0.21 -13.04
N PRO A 429 14.26 -0.36 -11.84
CA PRO A 429 13.29 -0.37 -10.74
C PRO A 429 12.61 0.98 -10.48
N GLY A 430 13.38 2.06 -10.36
CA GLY A 430 12.83 3.40 -10.12
C GLY A 430 11.97 3.96 -11.26
N ALA A 431 12.25 3.61 -12.52
CA ALA A 431 11.45 4.06 -13.66
C ALA A 431 10.08 3.38 -13.69
N ILE A 432 10.05 2.07 -13.40
CA ILE A 432 8.82 1.29 -13.29
C ILE A 432 8.02 1.74 -12.06
N ALA A 433 8.65 1.84 -10.89
CA ALA A 433 8.02 2.26 -9.64
C ALA A 433 7.34 3.63 -9.77
N LYS A 434 7.96 4.59 -10.46
CA LYS A 434 7.37 5.92 -10.68
C LYS A 434 6.02 5.88 -11.38
N ILE A 435 5.81 4.91 -12.28
CA ILE A 435 4.56 4.76 -13.03
C ILE A 435 3.61 3.84 -12.29
N VAL A 436 4.08 2.67 -11.86
CA VAL A 436 3.24 1.65 -11.22
C VAL A 436 2.75 2.11 -9.85
N ASN A 437 3.60 2.64 -8.97
CA ASN A 437 3.17 3.09 -7.64
C ASN A 437 2.14 4.23 -7.77
N LYS A 438 2.34 5.16 -8.70
CA LYS A 438 1.38 6.24 -8.97
C LYS A 438 0.05 5.69 -9.48
N GLY A 439 0.06 4.78 -10.44
CA GLY A 439 -1.15 4.15 -10.96
C GLY A 439 -1.90 3.33 -9.90
N MET A 440 -1.18 2.69 -8.98
CA MET A 440 -1.75 1.97 -7.84
C MET A 440 -2.40 2.93 -6.83
N GLU A 441 -1.75 4.04 -6.52
CA GLU A 441 -2.33 5.11 -5.68
C GLU A 441 -3.59 5.70 -6.31
N GLU A 442 -3.55 5.98 -7.62
CA GLU A 442 -4.71 6.42 -8.42
C GLU A 442 -5.86 5.43 -8.32
N TRP A 443 -5.59 4.13 -8.46
CA TRP A 443 -6.60 3.08 -8.37
C TRP A 443 -7.24 2.98 -6.98
N LEU A 444 -6.43 3.02 -5.92
CA LEU A 444 -6.92 2.99 -4.54
C LEU A 444 -7.81 4.20 -4.22
N CYS A 445 -7.44 5.38 -4.72
CA CYS A 445 -8.22 6.62 -4.55
C CYS A 445 -9.45 6.69 -5.47
N GLY A 446 -9.41 6.04 -6.63
CA GLY A 446 -10.44 6.15 -7.65
C GLY A 446 -11.49 5.07 -7.60
N GLY A 447 -11.09 3.80 -7.47
CA GLY A 447 -11.95 2.66 -7.86
C GLY A 447 -11.86 1.39 -7.02
N HIS A 448 -10.87 1.24 -6.14
CA HIS A 448 -10.66 -0.02 -5.38
C HIS A 448 -11.89 -0.45 -4.57
N HIS A 449 -12.39 -1.67 -4.75
CA HIS A 449 -13.56 -2.18 -4.03
C HIS A 449 -14.89 -1.41 -4.29
N LEU A 450 -15.13 -0.92 -5.51
CA LEU A 450 -16.46 -0.54 -5.98
C LEU A 450 -17.14 -1.70 -6.74
N GLU A 451 -18.48 -1.80 -6.72
CA GLU A 451 -19.24 -2.88 -7.40
C GLU A 451 -18.96 -3.00 -8.89
N ARG A 452 -18.83 -1.85 -9.57
CA ARG A 452 -18.33 -1.75 -10.93
C ARG A 452 -16.91 -1.21 -10.85
N PRO A 453 -15.88 -2.08 -10.75
CA PRO A 453 -14.52 -1.59 -10.93
C PRO A 453 -14.50 -0.89 -12.28
N ALA A 454 -13.99 0.33 -12.34
CA ALA A 454 -13.79 1.03 -13.59
C ALA A 454 -12.69 0.30 -14.38
N ARG A 455 -13.02 -0.83 -14.98
CA ARG A 455 -12.08 -1.67 -15.72
C ARG A 455 -12.03 -1.16 -17.14
N GLU A 456 -10.97 -0.39 -17.40
CA GLU A 456 -10.04 -0.51 -18.53
C GLU A 456 -8.90 0.51 -18.30
N THR A 457 -8.07 0.32 -17.26
CA THR A 457 -6.88 1.17 -17.08
C THR A 457 -5.75 0.69 -17.99
N ARG A 458 -5.85 0.99 -19.29
CA ARG A 458 -4.75 0.72 -20.24
C ARG A 458 -3.56 1.66 -20.03
N GLU A 459 -3.73 2.80 -19.36
CA GLU A 459 -2.66 3.73 -18.96
C GLU A 459 -2.98 4.43 -17.62
N PRO A 460 -1.96 4.83 -16.82
CA PRO A 460 -2.17 5.71 -15.68
C PRO A 460 -2.77 7.04 -16.14
N GLY A 461 -3.95 7.39 -15.61
CA GLY A 461 -4.66 8.61 -15.98
C GLY A 461 -5.70 8.47 -17.12
N GLU A 462 -6.06 7.29 -17.60
CA GLU A 462 -7.25 7.15 -18.46
C GLU A 462 -8.20 6.11 -17.89
N VAL A 463 -9.31 6.60 -17.32
CA VAL A 463 -10.44 5.78 -16.89
C VAL A 463 -11.57 6.02 -17.88
N GLU A 464 -11.86 5.04 -18.76
CA GLU A 464 -13.09 5.09 -19.55
C GLU A 464 -14.29 4.93 -18.61
N GLU A 465 -15.10 5.98 -18.47
CA GLU A 465 -16.39 5.88 -17.82
C GLU A 465 -17.32 5.08 -18.76
N SER A 466 -17.80 3.91 -18.33
CA SER A 466 -18.92 3.24 -18.98
C SER A 466 -20.06 4.26 -19.13
N ARG A 467 -20.59 4.43 -20.35
CA ARG A 467 -21.61 5.43 -20.72
C ARG A 467 -22.93 5.36 -19.93
N GLU A 468 -23.05 4.50 -18.92
CA GLU A 468 -24.22 4.31 -18.08
C GLU A 468 -23.90 4.55 -16.59
N MET A 469 -24.12 5.79 -16.13
CA MET A 469 -24.81 6.18 -14.88
C MET A 469 -24.46 7.63 -14.54
N SER A 470 -25.07 8.57 -15.26
CA SER A 470 -25.08 9.97 -14.86
C SER A 470 -26.03 10.16 -13.66
N GLY A 471 -25.46 10.18 -12.45
CA GLY A 471 -26.14 10.63 -11.23
C GLY A 471 -26.39 9.52 -10.21
N GLY A 472 -25.50 9.38 -9.22
CA GLY A 472 -25.68 8.44 -8.12
C GLY A 472 -24.40 8.17 -7.32
N VAL A 473 -24.57 7.66 -6.11
CA VAL A 473 -23.46 7.14 -5.29
C VAL A 473 -22.99 5.82 -5.89
N LYS A 474 -21.69 5.71 -6.22
CA LYS A 474 -21.04 4.46 -6.63
C LYS A 474 -20.79 3.64 -5.37
N ARG A 475 -21.41 2.46 -5.30
CA ARG A 475 -21.46 1.59 -4.11
C ARG A 475 -20.20 0.73 -3.95
N ALA A 476 -19.91 0.37 -2.70
CA ALA A 476 -18.85 -0.56 -2.34
C ALA A 476 -19.14 -1.96 -2.91
N GLY A 477 -18.11 -2.64 -3.41
CA GLY A 477 -18.22 -3.99 -3.94
C GLY A 477 -18.46 -5.05 -2.85
N SER A 478 -18.71 -6.29 -3.28
CA SER A 478 -18.67 -7.44 -2.38
C SER A 478 -17.22 -7.80 -1.98
N GLY A 479 -17.04 -8.44 -0.83
CA GLY A 479 -15.72 -8.84 -0.31
C GLY A 479 -15.29 -8.03 0.89
N ASP A 480 -14.02 -8.13 1.29
CA ASP A 480 -13.46 -7.45 2.46
C ASP A 480 -12.76 -6.13 2.14
N GLY A 481 -12.55 -5.80 0.86
CA GLY A 481 -11.88 -4.56 0.45
C GLY A 481 -10.38 -4.52 0.73
N SER A 482 -9.77 -5.65 1.13
CA SER A 482 -8.34 -5.77 1.40
C SER A 482 -7.51 -5.57 0.13
N THR A 483 -6.28 -5.08 0.28
CA THR A 483 -5.27 -5.06 -0.80
C THR A 483 -4.41 -6.32 -0.83
N GLY A 484 -4.51 -7.16 0.19
CA GLY A 484 -3.47 -8.15 0.50
C GLY A 484 -2.14 -7.47 0.81
N VAL A 485 -1.04 -8.17 0.54
CA VAL A 485 0.32 -7.63 0.61
C VAL A 485 0.69 -6.92 -0.69
N VAL A 486 1.03 -5.63 -0.59
CA VAL A 486 1.45 -4.81 -1.72
C VAL A 486 2.95 -4.55 -1.61
N VAL A 487 3.76 -5.15 -2.49
CA VAL A 487 5.23 -5.14 -2.41
C VAL A 487 5.79 -4.13 -3.42
N MET A 488 6.45 -3.07 -2.93
CA MET A 488 6.83 -1.89 -3.72
C MET A 488 8.35 -1.72 -3.88
N ASP A 489 8.74 -1.04 -4.97
CA ASP A 489 10.07 -0.44 -5.15
C ASP A 489 10.01 1.07 -4.94
N CYS A 490 11.13 1.66 -4.52
CA CYS A 490 11.38 3.11 -4.41
C CYS A 490 10.34 3.92 -3.60
N VAL A 491 9.66 3.27 -2.66
CA VAL A 491 8.65 3.91 -1.82
C VAL A 491 9.29 4.87 -0.81
N GLY A 492 8.62 5.99 -0.51
CA GLY A 492 9.15 7.04 0.37
C GLY A 492 10.07 8.05 -0.33
N GLU A 493 10.34 7.91 -1.63
CA GLU A 493 11.16 8.88 -2.37
C GLU A 493 10.55 10.29 -2.26
N GLY A 494 11.39 11.28 -1.94
CA GLY A 494 10.91 12.65 -1.71
C GLY A 494 10.02 12.82 -0.47
N GLY A 495 9.98 11.85 0.44
CA GLY A 495 9.11 11.84 1.61
C GLY A 495 7.68 11.35 1.33
N ASP A 496 7.42 10.86 0.12
CA ASP A 496 6.11 10.40 -0.32
C ASP A 496 5.85 8.95 0.09
N TRP A 497 5.10 8.81 1.19
CA TRP A 497 4.67 7.53 1.75
C TRP A 497 3.18 7.27 1.52
N GLU A 498 2.47 8.07 0.71
CA GLU A 498 1.01 8.04 0.63
C GLU A 498 0.46 6.66 0.20
N LEU A 499 1.09 6.00 -0.78
CA LEU A 499 0.71 4.64 -1.16
C LEU A 499 0.78 3.64 0.02
N VAL A 500 1.83 3.71 0.84
CA VAL A 500 1.94 2.87 2.06
C VAL A 500 0.79 3.16 3.01
N ARG A 501 0.51 4.44 3.23
CA ARG A 501 -0.54 4.89 4.14
C ARG A 501 -1.93 4.46 3.68
N LEU A 502 -2.19 4.53 2.37
CA LEU A 502 -3.42 4.02 1.76
C LEU A 502 -3.56 2.52 1.97
N VAL A 503 -2.52 1.73 1.70
CA VAL A 503 -2.52 0.28 1.93
C VAL A 503 -2.83 -0.04 3.40
N VAL A 504 -2.17 0.61 4.36
CA VAL A 504 -2.49 0.43 5.79
C VAL A 504 -3.94 0.81 6.08
N GLY A 505 -4.42 1.92 5.52
CA GLY A 505 -5.80 2.39 5.67
C GLY A 505 -6.86 1.39 5.17
N MET A 506 -6.55 0.54 4.19
CA MET A 506 -7.50 -0.45 3.65
C MET A 506 -7.86 -1.56 4.64
N ASN A 507 -7.13 -1.71 5.75
CA ASN A 507 -7.58 -2.57 6.87
C ASN A 507 -8.91 -2.09 7.47
N MET A 508 -9.39 -0.88 7.15
CA MET A 508 -10.75 -0.45 7.47
C MET A 508 -11.83 -1.43 7.01
N GLY A 509 -11.65 -2.12 5.87
CA GLY A 509 -12.66 -3.01 5.32
C GLY A 509 -12.96 -4.21 6.22
N VAL A 510 -11.92 -4.92 6.66
CA VAL A 510 -12.06 -6.02 7.63
C VAL A 510 -12.56 -5.51 8.99
N LEU A 511 -12.06 -4.36 9.47
CA LEU A 511 -12.49 -3.79 10.75
C LEU A 511 -13.98 -3.44 10.80
N LEU A 512 -14.56 -2.98 9.69
CA LEU A 512 -16.00 -2.69 9.59
C LEU A 512 -16.85 -3.95 9.79
N LYS A 513 -16.43 -5.07 9.22
CA LYS A 513 -17.13 -6.35 9.37
C LYS A 513 -17.08 -6.85 10.81
N MET A 514 -15.91 -6.74 11.45
CA MET A 514 -15.75 -7.19 12.83
C MET A 514 -16.60 -6.36 13.80
N LYS A 515 -16.73 -5.05 13.59
CA LYS A 515 -17.58 -4.18 14.42
C LYS A 515 -19.07 -4.47 14.27
N ALA A 516 -19.52 -4.83 13.07
CA ALA A 516 -20.93 -5.14 12.80
C ALA A 516 -21.41 -6.41 13.53
N CYS A 517 -20.51 -7.33 13.90
CA CYS A 517 -20.84 -8.58 14.58
C CYS A 517 -20.90 -8.47 16.12
N VAL A 518 -20.46 -7.36 16.70
CA VAL A 518 -20.43 -7.12 18.16
C VAL A 518 -21.63 -6.27 18.63
N GLY A 519 -22.49 -5.85 17.69
CA GLY A 519 -23.63 -4.95 17.92
C GLY A 519 -24.96 -5.65 18.16
#